data_AF-A0A942PMN1-F1
#
_entry.id   AF-A0A942PMN1-F1
#
_cell.length_a   1.000
_cell.length_b   1.000
_cell.length_c   1.000
_cell.angle_alpha   90.00
_cell.angle_beta   90.00
_cell.angle_gamma   90.00
#
_symmetry.space_group_name_H-M   'P 1'
#
loop_
_entity.id
_entity.type
_entity.pdbx_description
1 polymer ?
#
loop_
_entity_poly.entity_id
_entity_poly.type
_entity_poly.pdbx_seq_one_letter_code
_entity_poly.pdbx_strand_id
1 'polypeptide(L)'
;MAVLGRFSARAAAARPSPELIPAIEAPRLEPSLLDDLANTPEPEPAGAQNLLLSSKMLDAKVRLHRKVIEELNLSAMDKLPEAEVRRQVYTMVSQFTKSERIALNANELDDFVSEIIDEMTGLGPIEPLLKDPTINDILINGPECVFVERLGMLEPTPVRFKDEPHLLRIVNKIVSAVGRRVDESHPLCDARLLDGSRVNVAIRPIAVDGPLVSIRKFSKKPFNLNKLIDIGAIRPPMAEVLAAA
;
A
#
# COMPACT_ATOMS: atom_id res chain seq x y z
N MET A 1 63.41 8.02 -8.39
CA MET A 1 61.99 8.04 -8.83
C MET A 1 61.28 6.84 -8.21
N ALA A 2 60.76 6.98 -6.99
CA ALA A 2 59.74 6.15 -6.35
C ALA A 2 59.48 6.74 -4.95
N VAL A 3 58.30 7.33 -4.73
CA VAL A 3 57.92 7.99 -3.48
C VAL A 3 57.34 6.95 -2.51
N LEU A 4 57.82 7.02 -1.27
CA LEU A 4 57.49 6.18 -0.11
C LEU A 4 55.98 6.10 0.19
N GLY A 5 55.44 4.89 0.19
CA GLY A 5 54.30 4.53 1.03
C GLY A 5 54.79 4.14 2.42
N ARG A 6 54.37 4.86 3.46
CA ARG A 6 54.55 4.46 4.87
C ARG A 6 53.21 3.97 5.41
N PHE A 7 52.97 2.67 5.32
CA PHE A 7 52.04 1.99 6.22
C PHE A 7 52.76 1.80 7.57
N SER A 8 52.34 2.53 8.61
CA SER A 8 52.78 2.22 9.97
C SER A 8 51.87 1.14 10.56
N ALA A 9 52.48 0.03 10.99
CA ALA A 9 51.84 -0.96 11.83
C ALA A 9 51.40 -0.32 13.16
N ARG A 10 50.13 -0.49 13.53
CA ARG A 10 49.65 -0.29 14.90
C ARG A 10 49.26 -1.67 15.46
N ALA A 11 49.89 -2.00 16.58
CA ALA A 11 49.75 -3.26 17.29
C ALA A 11 48.30 -3.52 17.74
N ALA A 12 47.88 -4.78 17.67
CA ALA A 12 46.61 -5.25 18.19
C ALA A 12 46.59 -5.12 19.72
N ALA A 13 45.62 -4.38 20.26
CA ALA A 13 45.37 -4.32 21.70
C ALA A 13 44.67 -5.60 22.17
N ALA A 14 45.17 -6.19 23.25
CA ALA A 14 44.63 -7.38 23.90
C ALA A 14 43.23 -7.11 24.50
N ARG A 15 42.31 -8.08 24.35
CA ARG A 15 40.99 -8.08 24.99
C ARG A 15 41.14 -8.48 26.47
N PRO A 16 40.48 -7.81 27.43
CA PRO A 16 40.44 -8.31 28.81
C PRO A 16 39.49 -9.50 28.95
N SER A 17 39.88 -10.48 29.75
CA SER A 17 39.10 -11.66 30.14
C SER A 17 37.90 -11.26 31.02
N PRO A 18 36.75 -11.95 30.93
CA PRO A 18 35.59 -11.64 31.76
C PRO A 18 35.76 -12.23 33.17
N GLU A 19 35.56 -11.40 34.20
CA GLU A 19 35.48 -11.83 35.60
C GLU A 19 34.13 -12.51 35.89
N LEU A 20 34.16 -13.61 36.64
CA LEU A 20 32.98 -14.37 37.07
C LEU A 20 32.21 -13.64 38.18
N ILE A 21 30.91 -13.43 37.98
CA ILE A 21 29.97 -12.93 38.99
C ILE A 21 29.57 -14.11 39.93
N PRO A 22 29.50 -13.93 41.26
CA PRO A 22 29.10 -15.00 42.16
C PRO A 22 27.58 -15.28 42.10
N ALA A 23 27.22 -16.55 42.29
CA ALA A 23 25.85 -17.05 42.22
C ALA A 23 24.97 -16.51 43.36
N ILE A 24 23.78 -16.02 43.00
CA ILE A 24 22.72 -15.63 43.95
C ILE A 24 21.89 -16.87 44.28
N GLU A 25 21.80 -17.19 45.57
CA GLU A 25 21.04 -18.32 46.11
C GLU A 25 19.53 -18.03 46.08
N ALA A 26 18.74 -18.93 45.47
CA ALA A 26 17.30 -18.76 45.30
C ALA A 26 16.53 -19.07 46.60
N PRO A 27 15.47 -18.31 46.96
CA PRO A 27 14.69 -18.58 48.15
C PRO A 27 13.78 -19.80 47.95
N ARG A 28 13.73 -20.67 48.97
CA ARG A 28 12.92 -21.88 49.02
C ARG A 28 11.46 -21.50 49.36
N LEU A 29 10.53 -21.69 48.43
CA LEU A 29 9.09 -21.47 48.63
C LEU A 29 8.44 -22.73 49.23
N GLU A 30 7.62 -22.56 50.28
CA GLU A 30 6.90 -23.66 50.96
C GLU A 30 5.71 -24.19 50.12
N PRO A 31 5.37 -25.49 50.22
CA PRO A 31 4.36 -26.12 49.36
C PRO A 31 3.00 -26.21 50.06
N SER A 32 2.12 -25.22 49.89
CA SER A 32 0.71 -25.40 50.29
C SER A 32 -0.23 -24.35 49.67
N LEU A 33 -0.41 -24.34 48.34
CA LEU A 33 -1.52 -23.63 47.67
C LEU A 33 -1.85 -24.26 46.28
N LEU A 34 -1.95 -25.59 46.20
CA LEU A 34 -2.23 -26.29 44.93
C LEU A 34 -3.64 -26.87 44.79
N ASP A 35 -4.53 -26.70 45.77
CA ASP A 35 -5.86 -27.33 45.73
C ASP A 35 -7.02 -26.41 45.27
N ASP A 36 -6.83 -25.09 45.20
CA ASP A 36 -7.94 -24.14 44.93
C ASP A 36 -8.09 -23.67 43.46
N LEU A 37 -7.27 -24.17 42.52
CA LEU A 37 -7.37 -23.79 41.09
C LEU A 37 -8.17 -24.77 40.21
N ALA A 38 -8.70 -25.85 40.77
CA ALA A 38 -9.31 -26.92 39.98
C ALA A 38 -10.79 -26.70 39.59
N ASN A 39 -11.38 -25.52 39.80
CA ASN A 39 -12.81 -25.34 39.53
C ASN A 39 -13.23 -23.95 39.01
N THR A 40 -12.55 -23.48 37.96
CA THR A 40 -13.13 -22.43 37.09
C THR A 40 -13.39 -23.07 35.72
N PRO A 41 -14.63 -23.09 35.19
CA PRO A 41 -14.87 -23.59 33.85
C PRO A 41 -14.15 -22.67 32.85
N GLU A 42 -13.19 -23.23 32.11
CA GLU A 42 -12.54 -22.57 30.98
C GLU A 42 -13.60 -22.16 29.94
N PRO A 43 -13.61 -20.91 29.45
CA PRO A 43 -14.51 -20.52 28.37
C PRO A 43 -14.07 -21.18 27.06
N GLU A 44 -14.97 -21.95 26.44
CA GLU A 44 -14.71 -22.63 25.15
C GLU A 44 -14.38 -21.65 24.00
N PRO A 45 -13.57 -22.07 23.00
CA PRO A 45 -13.00 -21.22 21.97
C PRO A 45 -14.00 -20.93 20.83
N ALA A 46 -15.01 -20.10 21.07
CA ALA A 46 -15.99 -19.68 20.05
C ALA A 46 -15.43 -18.69 18.99
N GLY A 47 -14.19 -18.20 19.14
CA GLY A 47 -13.63 -17.14 18.27
C GLY A 47 -12.93 -17.62 17.00
N ALA A 48 -12.28 -18.79 17.03
CA ALA A 48 -11.40 -19.22 15.94
C ALA A 48 -12.13 -19.55 14.63
N GLN A 49 -13.35 -20.09 14.72
CA GLN A 49 -14.18 -20.41 13.55
C GLN A 49 -14.72 -19.17 12.82
N ASN A 50 -15.04 -18.10 13.55
CA ASN A 50 -15.52 -16.84 12.96
C ASN A 50 -14.43 -16.11 12.16
N LEU A 51 -13.18 -16.12 12.64
CA LEU A 51 -12.03 -15.57 11.91
C LEU A 51 -11.74 -16.34 10.60
N LEU A 52 -11.84 -17.67 10.64
CA LEU A 52 -11.66 -18.55 9.46
C LEU A 52 -12.82 -18.44 8.44
N LEU A 53 -14.05 -18.23 8.90
CA LEU A 53 -15.18 -17.93 8.00
C LEU A 53 -15.05 -16.55 7.38
N SER A 54 -14.65 -15.54 8.17
CA SER A 54 -14.44 -14.18 7.69
C SER A 54 -13.31 -14.11 6.66
N SER A 55 -12.22 -14.87 6.82
CA SER A 55 -11.12 -14.90 5.83
C SER A 55 -11.52 -15.60 4.54
N LYS A 56 -12.23 -16.74 4.60
CA LYS A 56 -12.76 -17.42 3.40
C LYS A 56 -13.80 -16.58 2.64
N MET A 57 -14.61 -15.82 3.37
CA MET A 57 -15.60 -14.90 2.79
C MET A 57 -14.92 -13.69 2.18
N LEU A 58 -13.86 -13.16 2.79
CA LEU A 58 -13.03 -12.10 2.21
C LEU A 58 -12.40 -12.56 0.90
N ASP A 59 -11.82 -13.76 0.88
CA ASP A 59 -11.23 -14.35 -0.34
C ASP A 59 -12.28 -14.57 -1.44
N ALA A 60 -13.48 -15.00 -1.07
CA ALA A 60 -14.60 -15.13 -2.01
C ALA A 60 -15.03 -13.77 -2.57
N LYS A 61 -15.10 -12.73 -1.72
CA LYS A 61 -15.42 -11.36 -2.12
C LYS A 61 -14.37 -10.79 -3.07
N VAL A 62 -13.08 -11.00 -2.80
CA VAL A 62 -11.96 -10.57 -3.68
C VAL A 62 -12.02 -11.27 -5.04
N ARG A 63 -12.29 -12.58 -5.08
CA ARG A 63 -12.46 -13.31 -6.35
C ARG A 63 -13.66 -12.82 -7.14
N LEU A 64 -14.80 -12.63 -6.46
CA LEU A 64 -16.02 -12.10 -7.06
C LEU A 64 -15.77 -10.71 -7.64
N HIS A 65 -15.08 -9.86 -6.88
CA HIS A 65 -14.75 -8.49 -7.27
C HIS A 65 -13.93 -8.44 -8.55
N ARG A 66 -12.85 -9.23 -8.61
CA ARG A 66 -12.02 -9.37 -9.81
C ARG A 66 -12.83 -9.83 -11.02
N LYS A 67 -13.66 -10.86 -10.85
CA LYS A 67 -14.44 -11.46 -11.93
C LYS A 67 -15.54 -10.54 -12.46
N VAL A 68 -16.19 -9.79 -11.57
CA VAL A 68 -17.17 -8.76 -11.93
C VAL A 68 -16.50 -7.65 -12.73
N ILE A 69 -15.31 -7.20 -12.33
CA ILE A 69 -14.51 -6.24 -13.11
C ILE A 69 -14.12 -6.82 -14.47
N GLU A 70 -13.72 -8.09 -14.56
CA GLU A 70 -13.35 -8.77 -15.81
C GLU A 70 -14.51 -8.81 -16.83
N GLU A 71 -15.72 -9.07 -16.37
CA GLU A 71 -16.93 -9.14 -17.21
C GLU A 71 -17.56 -7.77 -17.50
N LEU A 72 -17.32 -6.80 -16.62
CA LEU A 72 -17.78 -5.43 -16.84
C LEU A 72 -16.99 -4.75 -17.96
N ASN A 73 -17.67 -4.43 -19.05
CA ASN A 73 -17.09 -3.62 -20.11
C ASN A 73 -17.07 -2.14 -19.70
N LEU A 74 -16.03 -1.77 -18.94
CA LEU A 74 -15.81 -0.42 -18.41
C LEU A 74 -16.03 0.65 -19.48
N SER A 75 -15.46 0.47 -20.67
CA SER A 75 -15.53 1.40 -21.80
C SER A 75 -16.94 1.73 -22.29
N ALA A 76 -17.90 0.81 -22.12
CA ALA A 76 -19.30 1.03 -22.46
C ALA A 76 -20.06 1.78 -21.35
N MET A 77 -19.63 1.63 -20.09
CA MET A 77 -20.32 2.17 -18.92
C MET A 77 -20.05 3.66 -18.67
N ASP A 78 -18.91 4.19 -19.11
CA ASP A 78 -18.57 5.63 -18.93
C ASP A 78 -19.50 6.59 -19.67
N LYS A 79 -20.19 6.10 -20.71
CA LYS A 79 -21.12 6.91 -21.50
C LYS A 79 -22.54 6.88 -20.95
N LEU A 80 -22.80 6.01 -19.98
CA LEU A 80 -24.13 5.82 -19.41
C LEU A 80 -24.33 6.71 -18.18
N PRO A 81 -25.57 7.14 -17.90
CA PRO A 81 -25.92 7.74 -16.62
C PRO A 81 -25.58 6.82 -15.45
N GLU A 82 -25.14 7.39 -14.33
CA GLU A 82 -24.74 6.65 -13.12
C GLU A 82 -25.83 5.67 -12.63
N ALA A 83 -27.10 6.05 -12.75
CA ALA A 83 -28.24 5.18 -12.40
C ALA A 83 -28.32 3.91 -13.28
N GLU A 84 -27.95 4.01 -14.55
CA GLU A 84 -27.96 2.89 -15.50
C GLU A 84 -26.75 1.97 -15.28
N VAL A 85 -25.58 2.54 -15.00
CA VAL A 85 -24.38 1.81 -14.58
C VAL A 85 -24.69 1.02 -13.30
N ARG A 86 -25.27 1.67 -12.29
CA ARG A 86 -25.65 1.02 -11.03
C ARG A 86 -26.57 -0.17 -11.24
N ARG A 87 -27.58 -0.04 -12.11
CA ARG A 87 -28.53 -1.11 -12.42
C ARG A 87 -27.86 -2.29 -13.12
N GLN A 88 -26.96 -2.04 -14.07
CA GLN A 88 -26.23 -3.11 -14.76
C GLN A 88 -25.26 -3.83 -13.82
N VAL A 89 -24.49 -3.09 -13.02
CA VAL A 89 -23.58 -3.65 -12.01
C VAL A 89 -24.35 -4.51 -11.01
N TYR A 90 -25.48 -4.01 -10.49
CA TYR A 90 -26.34 -4.78 -9.58
C TYR A 90 -26.83 -6.09 -10.20
N THR A 91 -27.25 -6.06 -11.47
CA THR A 91 -27.73 -7.25 -12.18
C THR A 91 -26.63 -8.29 -12.34
N MET A 92 -25.42 -7.87 -12.75
CA MET A 92 -24.27 -8.76 -12.89
C MET A 92 -23.84 -9.34 -11.54
N VAL A 93 -23.65 -8.50 -10.52
CA VAL A 93 -23.27 -8.94 -9.16
C VAL A 93 -24.28 -9.94 -8.60
N SER A 94 -25.59 -9.70 -8.77
CA SER A 94 -26.63 -10.64 -8.33
C SER A 94 -26.55 -11.98 -9.05
N GLN A 95 -26.24 -11.99 -10.35
CA GLN A 95 -26.06 -13.22 -11.12
C GLN A 95 -24.80 -13.99 -10.68
N PHE A 96 -23.68 -13.30 -10.47
CA PHE A 96 -22.43 -13.93 -10.03
C PHE A 96 -22.50 -14.47 -8.61
N THR A 97 -23.15 -13.75 -7.70
CA THR A 97 -23.38 -14.20 -6.32
C THR A 97 -24.15 -15.52 -6.29
N LYS A 98 -25.16 -15.65 -7.17
CA LYS A 98 -25.93 -16.89 -7.33
C LYS A 98 -25.11 -18.04 -7.94
N SER A 99 -24.26 -17.76 -8.94
CA SER A 99 -23.47 -18.81 -9.61
C SER A 99 -22.33 -19.34 -8.74
N GLU A 100 -21.67 -18.49 -7.96
CA GLU A 100 -20.59 -18.87 -7.04
C GLU A 100 -21.11 -19.39 -5.68
N ARG A 101 -22.43 -19.45 -5.47
CA ARG A 101 -23.10 -19.84 -4.20
C ARG A 101 -22.61 -19.02 -2.99
N ILE A 102 -22.32 -17.74 -3.20
CA ILE A 102 -21.96 -16.84 -2.12
C ILE A 102 -23.26 -16.34 -1.50
N ALA A 103 -23.43 -16.52 -0.20
CA ALA A 103 -24.59 -16.01 0.52
C ALA A 103 -24.29 -14.58 1.00
N LEU A 104 -24.57 -13.58 0.16
CA LEU A 104 -24.55 -12.17 0.55
C LEU A 104 -25.94 -11.73 1.01
N ASN A 105 -25.99 -10.95 2.09
CA ASN A 105 -27.22 -10.26 2.49
C ASN A 105 -27.53 -9.07 1.54
N ALA A 106 -28.75 -8.51 1.58
CA ALA A 106 -29.14 -7.40 0.69
C ALA A 106 -28.26 -6.14 0.87
N ASN A 107 -27.96 -5.76 2.11
CA ASN A 107 -27.06 -4.66 2.44
C ASN A 107 -25.62 -4.96 1.98
N GLU A 108 -25.13 -6.19 2.20
CA GLU A 108 -23.78 -6.59 1.74
C GLU A 108 -23.65 -6.55 0.21
N LEU A 109 -24.72 -6.88 -0.50
CA LEU A 109 -24.77 -6.80 -1.95
C LEU A 109 -24.81 -5.35 -2.43
N ASP A 110 -25.60 -4.48 -1.78
CA ASP A 110 -25.63 -3.04 -2.07
C ASP A 110 -24.29 -2.35 -1.76
N ASP A 111 -23.65 -2.72 -0.65
CA ASP A 111 -22.31 -2.24 -0.28
C ASP A 111 -21.29 -2.67 -1.33
N PHE A 112 -21.35 -3.92 -1.78
CA PHE A 112 -20.44 -4.45 -2.79
C PHE A 112 -20.65 -3.82 -4.17
N VAL A 113 -21.91 -3.58 -4.56
CA VAL A 113 -22.24 -2.84 -5.78
C VAL A 113 -21.73 -1.40 -5.69
N SER A 114 -21.89 -0.75 -4.55
CA SER A 114 -21.39 0.61 -4.32
C SER A 114 -19.85 0.64 -4.36
N GLU A 115 -19.17 -0.35 -3.77
CA GLU A 115 -17.71 -0.52 -3.82
C GLU A 115 -17.21 -0.67 -5.26
N ILE A 116 -17.88 -1.48 -6.09
CA ILE A 116 -17.54 -1.63 -7.51
C ILE A 116 -17.79 -0.33 -8.29
N ILE A 117 -18.90 0.36 -8.01
CA ILE A 117 -19.22 1.63 -8.67
C ILE A 117 -18.21 2.70 -8.27
N ASP A 118 -17.84 2.79 -6.99
CA ASP A 118 -16.82 3.70 -6.49
C ASP A 118 -15.45 3.37 -7.10
N GLU A 119 -15.14 2.10 -7.34
CA GLU A 119 -13.93 1.74 -8.07
C GLU A 119 -13.98 2.20 -9.54
N MET A 120 -15.14 2.09 -10.18
CA MET A 120 -15.36 2.57 -11.56
C MET A 120 -15.39 4.10 -11.68
N THR A 121 -15.98 4.77 -10.70
CA THR A 121 -16.28 6.22 -10.69
C THR A 121 -15.26 7.03 -9.88
N GLY A 122 -14.44 6.38 -9.07
CA GLY A 122 -13.32 6.96 -8.32
C GLY A 122 -11.99 6.83 -9.06
N LEU A 123 -10.91 6.74 -8.29
CA LEU A 123 -9.53 6.57 -8.79
C LEU A 123 -9.14 5.09 -8.96
N GLY A 124 -10.13 4.19 -8.91
CA GLY A 124 -9.93 2.78 -9.08
C GLY A 124 -9.08 2.16 -7.96
N PRO A 125 -8.30 1.11 -8.27
CA PRO A 125 -7.58 0.34 -7.26
C PRO A 125 -6.36 1.09 -6.68
N ILE A 126 -6.06 2.30 -7.17
CA ILE A 126 -5.00 3.19 -6.65
C ILE A 126 -5.45 3.91 -5.36
N GLU A 127 -6.75 4.09 -5.17
CA GLU A 127 -7.28 4.94 -4.11
C GLU A 127 -6.83 4.54 -2.69
N PRO A 128 -6.77 3.25 -2.32
CA PRO A 128 -6.20 2.82 -1.04
C PRO A 128 -4.72 3.20 -0.88
N LEU A 129 -3.93 3.10 -1.96
CA LEU A 129 -2.50 3.44 -1.96
C LEU A 129 -2.27 4.95 -1.81
N LEU A 130 -3.15 5.77 -2.39
CA LEU A 130 -3.12 7.23 -2.22
C LEU A 130 -3.48 7.64 -0.79
N LYS A 131 -4.41 6.93 -0.13
CA LYS A 131 -4.80 7.23 1.26
C LYS A 131 -3.75 6.81 2.29
N ASP A 132 -2.93 5.81 2.00
CA ASP A 132 -1.92 5.27 2.93
C ASP A 132 -0.76 6.26 3.20
N PRO A 133 -0.60 6.80 4.41
CA PRO A 133 0.42 7.81 4.72
C PRO A 133 1.86 7.25 4.77
N THR A 134 2.04 5.93 4.74
CA THR A 134 3.36 5.30 4.80
C THR A 134 4.02 5.13 3.42
N ILE A 135 3.25 5.32 2.34
CA ILE A 135 3.72 5.29 0.96
C ILE A 135 4.24 6.67 0.55
N ASN A 136 5.44 6.70 -0.02
CA ASN A 136 6.08 7.90 -0.55
C ASN A 136 5.93 8.03 -2.08
N ASP A 137 6.08 6.92 -2.80
CA ASP A 137 5.98 6.88 -4.27
C ASP A 137 5.11 5.70 -4.70
N ILE A 138 4.37 5.87 -5.79
CA ILE A 138 3.57 4.81 -6.44
C ILE A 138 4.01 4.75 -7.89
N LEU A 139 4.48 3.59 -8.32
CA LEU A 139 5.04 3.35 -9.64
C LEU A 139 4.21 2.27 -10.34
N ILE A 140 3.59 2.62 -11.46
CA ILE A 140 2.74 1.72 -12.24
C ILE A 140 3.43 1.50 -13.57
N ASN A 141 3.87 0.27 -13.80
CA ASN A 141 4.53 -0.17 -15.03
C ASN A 141 3.58 -1.06 -15.83
N GLY A 142 2.52 -0.47 -16.37
CA GLY A 142 1.42 -1.19 -17.00
C GLY A 142 0.39 -1.75 -16.00
N PRO A 143 -0.65 -2.46 -16.51
CA PRO A 143 -1.82 -2.84 -15.70
C PRO A 143 -1.52 -3.90 -14.62
N GLU A 144 -0.52 -4.75 -14.83
CA GLU A 144 -0.24 -5.91 -13.96
C GLU A 144 0.86 -5.66 -12.92
N CYS A 145 1.61 -4.55 -13.06
CA CYS A 145 2.82 -4.31 -12.29
C CYS A 145 2.73 -2.95 -11.57
N VAL A 146 2.33 -3.00 -10.30
CA VAL A 146 2.23 -1.81 -9.44
C VAL A 146 3.17 -1.97 -8.24
N PHE A 147 4.04 -0.97 -8.07
CA PHE A 147 5.02 -0.88 -7.01
C PHE A 147 4.76 0.34 -6.14
N VAL A 148 5.14 0.24 -4.87
CA VAL A 148 5.09 1.35 -3.93
C VAL A 148 6.42 1.48 -3.22
N GLU A 149 6.83 2.70 -2.93
CA GLU A 149 8.01 2.97 -2.11
C GLU A 149 7.58 3.27 -0.68
N ARG A 150 8.11 2.49 0.27
CA ARG A 150 7.95 2.69 1.71
C ARG A 150 9.34 2.81 2.33
N LEU A 151 9.57 3.88 3.09
CA LEU A 151 10.84 4.08 3.81
C LEU A 151 12.10 3.93 2.94
N GLY A 152 12.04 4.31 1.66
CA GLY A 152 13.14 4.18 0.71
C GLY A 152 13.27 2.82 0.03
N MET A 153 12.40 1.85 0.33
CA MET A 153 12.41 0.52 -0.27
C MET A 153 11.21 0.34 -1.21
N LEU A 154 11.47 -0.23 -2.38
CA LEU A 154 10.45 -0.53 -3.38
C LEU A 154 9.81 -1.89 -3.08
N GLU A 155 8.49 -1.92 -2.97
CA GLU A 155 7.70 -3.12 -2.67
C GLU A 155 6.65 -3.34 -3.76
N PRO A 156 6.50 -4.56 -4.29
CA PRO A 156 5.38 -4.88 -5.18
C PRO A 156 4.07 -4.89 -4.41
N THR A 157 2.99 -4.43 -5.04
CA THR A 157 1.65 -4.45 -4.45
C THR A 157 0.76 -5.54 -5.06
N PRO A 158 -0.25 -6.04 -4.33
CA PRO A 158 -1.26 -6.94 -4.89
C PRO A 158 -2.26 -6.23 -5.79
N VAL A 159 -2.23 -4.90 -5.84
CA VAL A 159 -3.10 -4.06 -6.66
C VAL A 159 -2.80 -4.28 -8.13
N ARG A 160 -3.83 -4.57 -8.91
CA ARG A 160 -3.77 -4.78 -10.36
C ARG A 160 -4.90 -4.05 -11.04
N PHE A 161 -4.63 -3.55 -12.24
CA PHE A 161 -5.65 -3.07 -13.14
C PHE A 161 -6.13 -4.22 -14.02
N LYS A 162 -7.37 -4.12 -14.49
CA LYS A 162 -7.97 -5.08 -15.41
C LYS A 162 -7.17 -5.21 -16.72
N ASP A 163 -6.94 -4.08 -17.37
CA ASP A 163 -6.31 -4.00 -18.69
C ASP A 163 -5.71 -2.60 -18.91
N GLU A 164 -4.96 -2.46 -20.00
CA GLU A 164 -4.36 -1.17 -20.39
C GLU A 164 -5.40 -0.06 -20.61
N PRO A 165 -6.56 -0.29 -21.28
CA PRO A 165 -7.64 0.68 -21.36
C PRO A 165 -8.17 1.15 -20.00
N HIS A 166 -8.32 0.25 -19.02
CA HIS A 166 -8.74 0.62 -17.67
C HIS A 166 -7.72 1.55 -17.00
N LEU A 167 -6.42 1.24 -17.11
CA LEU A 167 -5.37 2.12 -16.59
C LEU A 167 -5.41 3.51 -17.26
N LEU A 168 -5.52 3.57 -18.60
CA LEU A 168 -5.61 4.83 -19.34
C LEU A 168 -6.81 5.68 -18.94
N ARG A 169 -7.96 5.07 -18.63
CA ARG A 169 -9.12 5.79 -18.12
C ARG A 169 -8.85 6.46 -16.78
N ILE A 170 -8.28 5.72 -15.83
CA ILE A 170 -7.96 6.25 -14.50
C ILE A 170 -6.95 7.39 -14.62
N VAL A 171 -5.91 7.19 -15.43
CA VAL A 171 -4.92 8.22 -15.76
C VAL A 171 -5.58 9.47 -16.32
N ASN A 172 -6.43 9.31 -17.35
CA ASN A 172 -7.15 10.43 -17.95
C ASN A 172 -8.01 11.17 -16.95
N LYS A 173 -8.62 10.46 -15.99
CA LYS A 173 -9.43 11.06 -14.93
C LYS A 173 -8.59 11.89 -13.95
N ILE A 174 -7.46 11.35 -13.48
CA ILE A 174 -6.52 12.07 -12.61
C ILE A 174 -6.04 13.35 -13.30
N VAL A 175 -5.62 13.22 -14.55
CA VAL A 175 -5.05 14.31 -15.35
C VAL A 175 -6.14 15.35 -15.70
N SER A 176 -7.36 14.91 -16.01
CA SER A 176 -8.51 15.79 -16.29
C SER A 176 -8.96 16.59 -15.07
N ALA A 177 -8.90 16.01 -13.87
CA ALA A 177 -9.22 16.72 -12.63
C ALA A 177 -8.29 17.92 -12.37
N VAL A 178 -7.07 17.88 -12.91
CA VAL A 178 -6.07 18.96 -12.85
C VAL A 178 -6.12 19.87 -14.10
N GLY A 179 -7.05 19.63 -15.03
CA GLY A 179 -7.21 20.40 -16.26
C GLY A 179 -6.15 20.12 -17.32
N ARG A 180 -5.51 18.95 -17.26
CA ARG A 180 -4.54 18.48 -18.26
C ARG A 180 -5.17 17.39 -19.13
N ARG A 181 -4.47 16.97 -20.18
CA ARG A 181 -4.86 15.87 -21.06
C ARG A 181 -3.65 15.01 -21.41
N VAL A 182 -3.86 13.72 -21.62
CA VAL A 182 -2.87 12.79 -22.16
C VAL A 182 -3.52 11.96 -23.26
N ASP A 183 -2.92 11.95 -24.44
CA ASP A 183 -3.39 11.18 -25.59
C ASP A 183 -2.20 10.83 -26.50
N GLU A 184 -2.43 10.07 -27.56
CA GLU A 184 -1.35 9.63 -28.45
C GLU A 184 -0.64 10.81 -29.15
N SER A 185 -1.25 11.99 -29.22
CA SER A 185 -0.62 13.21 -29.73
C SER A 185 0.22 13.94 -28.68
N HIS A 186 -0.17 13.83 -27.41
CA HIS A 186 0.53 14.37 -26.24
C HIS A 186 0.78 13.25 -25.21
N PRO A 187 1.76 12.36 -25.48
CA PRO A 187 1.95 11.12 -24.71
C PRO A 187 2.59 11.31 -23.33
N LEU A 188 3.08 12.51 -23.01
CA LEU A 188 3.67 12.85 -21.71
C LEU A 188 2.82 13.88 -21.00
N CYS A 189 2.55 13.65 -19.72
CA CYS A 189 1.86 14.61 -18.88
C CYS A 189 2.46 14.67 -17.48
N ASP A 190 2.71 15.90 -17.03
CA ASP A 190 3.03 16.22 -15.64
C ASP A 190 1.86 17.01 -15.02
N ALA A 191 1.41 16.56 -13.86
CA ALA A 191 0.30 17.17 -13.12
C ALA A 191 0.61 17.25 -11.62
N ARG A 192 -0.05 18.21 -10.95
CA ARG A 192 -0.08 18.29 -9.49
C ARG A 192 -1.50 18.04 -9.02
N LEU A 193 -1.67 17.03 -8.18
CA LEU A 193 -2.97 16.72 -7.60
C LEU A 193 -3.35 17.74 -6.54
N LEU A 194 -4.63 17.72 -6.16
CA LEU A 194 -5.19 18.58 -5.10
C LEU A 194 -4.55 18.32 -3.73
N ASP A 195 -3.98 17.13 -3.51
CA ASP A 195 -3.24 16.77 -2.30
C ASP A 195 -1.79 17.29 -2.28
N GLY A 196 -1.33 17.92 -3.38
CA GLY A 196 0.04 18.40 -3.56
C GLY A 196 1.00 17.35 -4.15
N SER A 197 0.54 16.10 -4.34
CA SER A 197 1.31 15.03 -4.96
C SER A 197 1.58 15.34 -6.43
N ARG A 198 2.72 14.85 -6.93
CA ARG A 198 3.13 15.04 -8.33
C ARG A 198 2.89 13.76 -9.09
N VAL A 199 2.28 13.88 -10.26
CA VAL A 199 2.03 12.75 -11.16
C VAL A 199 2.73 13.00 -12.47
N ASN A 200 3.50 12.00 -12.89
CA ASN A 200 4.07 11.89 -14.21
C ASN A 200 3.43 10.69 -14.92
N VAL A 201 3.03 10.91 -16.16
CA VAL A 201 2.38 9.92 -17.01
C VAL A 201 3.11 9.87 -18.34
N ALA A 202 3.41 8.66 -18.79
CA ALA A 202 3.88 8.39 -20.15
C ALA A 202 3.03 7.29 -20.78
N ILE A 203 2.50 7.54 -21.97
CA ILE A 203 1.72 6.57 -22.75
C ILE A 203 2.39 6.29 -24.10
N ARG A 204 1.81 5.38 -24.88
CA ARG A 204 2.26 5.13 -26.26
C ARG A 204 2.18 6.43 -27.08
N PRO A 205 3.17 6.70 -27.96
CA PRO A 205 4.24 5.80 -28.45
C PRO A 205 5.54 5.76 -27.62
N ILE A 206 5.66 6.54 -26.53
CA ILE A 206 6.93 6.64 -25.78
C ILE A 206 7.14 5.42 -24.89
N ALA A 207 6.07 4.95 -24.26
CA ALA A 207 6.11 3.77 -23.43
C ALA A 207 5.68 2.53 -24.26
N VAL A 208 6.66 1.76 -24.71
CA VAL A 208 6.45 0.60 -25.61
C VAL A 208 5.66 -0.52 -24.93
N ASP A 209 5.95 -0.77 -23.65
CA ASP A 209 5.38 -1.87 -22.88
C ASP A 209 3.98 -1.58 -22.30
N GLY A 210 3.47 -0.35 -22.48
CA GLY A 210 2.18 0.12 -21.95
C GLY A 210 2.32 1.40 -21.12
N PRO A 211 1.22 1.91 -20.53
CA PRO A 211 1.21 3.18 -19.81
C PRO A 211 2.07 3.10 -18.55
N LEU A 212 2.96 4.08 -18.38
CA LEU A 212 3.80 4.24 -17.21
C LEU A 212 3.31 5.44 -16.41
N VAL A 213 3.16 5.26 -15.10
CA VAL A 213 2.71 6.32 -14.19
C VAL A 213 3.56 6.32 -12.95
N SER A 214 4.05 7.49 -12.54
CA SER A 214 4.71 7.71 -11.27
C SER A 214 3.94 8.76 -10.48
N ILE A 215 3.57 8.43 -9.24
CA ILE A 215 2.87 9.32 -8.31
C ILE A 215 3.74 9.52 -7.09
N ARG A 216 4.42 10.65 -7.04
CA ARG A 216 5.23 11.06 -5.90
C ARG A 216 4.37 11.81 -4.91
N LYS A 217 4.11 11.18 -3.77
CA LYS A 217 3.24 11.73 -2.74
C LYS A 217 3.93 12.86 -2.00
N PHE A 218 3.17 13.91 -1.71
CA PHE A 218 3.68 14.96 -0.84
C PHE A 218 3.62 14.47 0.61
N SER A 219 4.76 14.41 1.28
CA SER A 219 4.79 13.97 2.68
C SER A 219 4.04 14.98 3.55
N LYS A 220 3.01 14.51 4.26
CA LYS A 220 2.23 15.35 5.20
C LYS A 220 3.08 15.84 6.37
N LYS A 221 4.16 15.15 6.71
CA LYS A 221 5.10 15.53 7.77
C LYS A 221 6.38 16.10 7.14
N PRO A 222 6.52 17.43 7.02
CA PRO A 222 7.75 18.02 6.51
C PRO A 222 8.93 17.62 7.39
N PHE A 223 10.12 17.57 6.80
CA PHE A 223 11.35 17.35 7.55
C PHE A 223 11.71 18.61 8.32
N ASN A 224 11.77 18.47 9.64
CA ASN A 224 12.29 19.51 10.52
C ASN A 224 13.81 19.41 10.56
N LEU A 225 14.49 20.50 10.91
CA LEU A 225 15.95 20.54 10.97
C LEU A 225 16.53 19.45 11.89
N ASN A 226 15.92 19.25 13.07
CA ASN A 226 16.27 18.15 13.99
C ASN A 226 16.15 16.78 13.31
N LYS A 227 15.08 16.57 12.55
CA LYS A 227 14.85 15.30 11.84
C LYS A 227 15.88 15.07 10.73
N LEU A 228 16.39 16.13 10.10
CA LEU A 228 17.49 16.04 9.13
C LEU A 228 18.83 15.66 9.80
N ILE A 229 19.05 16.08 11.05
CA ILE A 229 20.19 15.63 11.85
C ILE A 229 20.02 14.16 12.22
N ASP A 230 18.84 13.76 12.70
CA ASP A 230 18.54 12.38 13.12
C ASP A 230 18.75 11.36 12.00
N ILE A 231 18.35 11.69 10.77
CA ILE A 231 18.58 10.83 9.59
C ILE A 231 19.99 10.95 9.01
N GLY A 232 20.86 11.77 9.62
CA GLY A 232 22.24 11.99 9.18
C GLY A 232 22.39 12.77 7.87
N ALA A 233 21.32 13.41 7.38
CA ALA A 233 21.36 14.22 6.17
C ALA A 233 22.14 15.52 6.37
N ILE A 234 22.13 16.08 7.59
CA ILE A 234 22.86 17.31 7.96
C ILE A 234 23.61 17.06 9.27
N ARG A 235 24.86 17.56 9.37
CA ARG A 235 25.62 17.51 10.63
C ARG A 235 25.15 18.60 11.60
N PRO A 236 25.17 18.37 12.93
CA PRO A 236 24.69 19.35 13.91
C PRO A 236 25.26 20.77 13.75
N PRO A 237 26.57 20.98 13.50
CA PRO A 237 27.11 22.33 13.32
C PRO A 237 26.55 23.05 12.09
N MET A 238 26.20 22.32 11.03
CA MET A 238 25.60 22.90 9.83
C MET A 238 24.14 23.29 10.07
N ALA A 239 23.43 22.52 10.89
CA ALA A 239 22.08 22.89 11.31
C ALA A 239 22.07 24.19 12.13
N GLU A 240 23.03 24.39 13.03
CA GLU A 240 23.18 25.65 13.77
C GLU A 240 23.38 26.85 12.85
N VAL A 241 24.22 26.71 11.81
CA VAL A 241 24.42 27.76 10.81
C VAL A 241 23.14 28.06 10.03
N LEU A 242 22.41 27.02 9.60
CA LEU A 242 21.15 27.18 8.87
C LEU A 242 20.03 27.78 9.71
N ALA A 243 20.04 27.56 11.03
CA ALA A 243 19.05 28.13 11.94
C ALA A 243 19.33 29.61 12.29
N ALA A 244 20.59 30.05 12.14
CA ALA A 244 21.01 31.42 12.42
C ALA A 244 20.89 32.38 11.22
N ALA A 245 20.63 31.85 10.02
CA ALA A 245 20.42 32.60 8.77
C ALA A 245 18.95 32.98 8.58
#